data_AF-A0A4R3DPJ6-F1
#
_entry.id   AF-A0A4R3DPJ6-F1
#
_cell.length_a   1.000
_cell.length_b   1.000
_cell.length_c   1.000
_cell.angle_alpha   90.00
_cell.angle_beta   90.00
_cell.angle_gamma   90.00
#
_symmetry.space_group_name_H-M   'P 1'
#
loop_
_entity.id
_entity.type
_entity.pdbx_description
1 polymer ?
#
loop_
_entity_poly.entity_id
_entity_poly.type
_entity_poly.pdbx_seq_one_letter_code
_entity_poly.pdbx_strand_id
1 'polypeptide(L)'
;MARPRQAGGTVLSPAQHRRRVWVAATRRRNEVINLARHRVSSGRPVDHGKFIFVLAQTLASAPAGKYRIRNNFVTWHGLDRVSLARAAYEAGFGQLGGDDPLFERALTKVSTAVAMGSDAAGRLLDVTAEERDLLGIRTIDATDEDRHERESRRREERKVRDRERKRRARAGTMTPRAEYLAKSLSATKPWLALGISRRTYERRNKSVAGVSATTSGDVASVSAPQVCPPTYIINTSTDRLASASQELLSGRPLSYDNATCPPGTVKGAGGSAAPASSSGSPGAPQSSDLSDEARAEARQQRDRAPDDQPITSTAGETS
;
A
#
# COMPACT_ATOMS: atom_id res chain seq x y z
N MET A 1 -18.38 -0.65 -41.65
CA MET A 1 -19.12 0.01 -40.54
C MET A 1 -18.52 -0.41 -39.21
N ALA A 2 -17.79 0.48 -38.52
CA ALA A 2 -17.16 0.19 -37.24
C ALA A 2 -18.20 0.26 -36.10
N ARG A 3 -18.36 -0.83 -35.34
CA ARG A 3 -19.25 -0.83 -34.16
C ARG A 3 -18.69 0.14 -33.11
N PRO A 4 -19.49 1.09 -32.60
CA PRO A 4 -19.05 1.97 -31.53
C PRO A 4 -18.64 1.12 -30.32
N ARG A 5 -17.42 1.33 -29.82
CA ARG A 5 -16.95 0.73 -28.57
C ARG A 5 -17.86 1.24 -27.45
N GLN A 6 -18.81 0.42 -27.03
CA GLN A 6 -19.57 0.70 -25.82
C GLN A 6 -18.57 0.77 -24.66
N ALA A 7 -18.41 1.97 -24.10
CA ALA A 7 -17.64 2.20 -22.88
C ALA A 7 -18.41 1.59 -21.70
N GLY A 8 -18.38 0.26 -21.61
CA GLY A 8 -19.00 -0.51 -20.53
C GLY A 8 -18.22 -0.37 -19.23
N GLY A 9 -18.26 0.80 -18.61
CA GLY A 9 -17.81 0.97 -17.24
C GLY A 9 -18.67 0.10 -16.33
N THR A 10 -18.14 -1.02 -15.85
CA THR A 10 -18.86 -1.86 -14.88
C THR A 10 -19.11 -1.04 -13.61
N VAL A 11 -20.34 -0.58 -13.42
CA VAL A 11 -20.75 0.10 -12.19
C VAL A 11 -20.59 -0.88 -11.04
N LEU A 12 -19.69 -0.57 -10.11
CA LEU A 12 -19.44 -1.41 -8.95
C LEU A 12 -20.61 -1.31 -7.99
N SER A 13 -20.97 -2.42 -7.34
CA SER A 13 -21.93 -2.35 -6.23
C SER A 13 -21.35 -1.52 -5.08
N PRO A 14 -22.18 -0.85 -4.26
CA PRO A 14 -21.70 -0.07 -3.11
C PRO A 14 -20.78 -0.88 -2.18
N ALA A 15 -21.08 -2.16 -1.96
CA ALA A 15 -20.23 -3.06 -1.18
C ALA A 15 -18.87 -3.33 -1.83
N GLN A 16 -18.83 -3.52 -3.16
CA GLN A 16 -17.58 -3.68 -3.91
C GLN A 16 -16.75 -2.39 -3.88
N HIS A 17 -17.39 -1.23 -4.03
CA HIS A 17 -16.72 0.07 -3.94
C HIS A 17 -16.11 0.29 -2.56
N ARG A 18 -16.89 0.13 -1.47
CA ARG A 18 -16.41 0.21 -0.08
C ARG A 18 -15.21 -0.71 0.15
N ARG A 19 -15.28 -1.96 -0.33
CA ARG A 19 -14.17 -2.91 -0.21
C ARG A 19 -12.92 -2.44 -0.96
N ARG A 20 -13.06 -1.90 -2.18
CA ARG A 20 -11.92 -1.38 -2.95
C ARG A 20 -11.25 -0.20 -2.23
N VAL A 21 -12.04 0.74 -1.72
CA VAL A 21 -11.54 1.89 -0.96
C VAL A 21 -10.78 1.43 0.29
N TRP A 22 -11.37 0.51 1.07
CA TRP A 22 -10.72 -0.06 2.26
C TRP A 22 -9.41 -0.80 1.93
N VAL A 23 -9.37 -1.60 0.85
CA VAL A 23 -8.13 -2.28 0.42
C VAL A 23 -7.05 -1.26 0.06
N ALA A 24 -7.43 -0.19 -0.66
CA ALA A 24 -6.50 0.87 -1.03
C ALA A 24 -5.96 1.62 0.20
N ALA A 25 -6.84 2.00 1.14
CA ALA A 25 -6.48 2.66 2.39
C ALA A 25 -5.56 1.79 3.27
N THR A 26 -5.89 0.51 3.41
CA THR A 26 -5.06 -0.46 4.19
C THR A 26 -3.68 -0.61 3.57
N ARG A 27 -3.59 -0.75 2.23
CA ARG A 27 -2.31 -0.82 1.54
C ARG A 27 -1.51 0.46 1.74
N ARG A 28 -2.11 1.63 1.54
CA ARG A 28 -1.45 2.94 1.72
C ARG A 28 -0.95 3.12 3.15
N ARG A 29 -1.75 2.77 4.16
CA ARG A 29 -1.34 2.83 5.58
C ARG A 29 -0.06 2.04 5.82
N ASN A 30 -0.02 0.80 5.34
CA ASN A 30 1.14 -0.07 5.52
C ASN A 30 2.36 0.44 4.75
N GLU A 31 2.16 0.98 3.54
CA GLU A 31 3.24 1.62 2.76
C GLU A 31 3.84 2.82 3.52
N VAL A 32 3.02 3.70 4.12
CA VAL A 32 3.50 4.84 4.93
C VAL A 32 4.24 4.37 6.19
N ILE A 33 3.73 3.35 6.89
CA ILE A 33 4.38 2.77 8.08
C ILE A 33 5.75 2.17 7.71
N ASN A 34 5.83 1.42 6.61
CA ASN A 34 7.08 0.82 6.15
C ASN A 34 8.10 1.88 5.74
N LEU A 35 7.66 2.95 5.08
CA LEU A 35 8.52 4.08 4.72
C LEU A 35 9.08 4.76 5.97
N ALA A 36 8.24 5.06 6.96
CA ALA A 36 8.66 5.66 8.22
C ALA A 36 9.72 4.81 8.92
N ARG A 37 9.44 3.50 9.09
CA ARG A 37 10.38 2.54 9.69
C ARG A 37 11.70 2.49 8.94
N HIS A 38 11.64 2.42 7.61
CA HIS A 38 12.84 2.39 6.78
C HIS A 38 13.70 3.63 7.03
N ARG A 39 13.10 4.82 7.01
CA ARG A 39 13.82 6.08 7.26
C ARG A 39 14.43 6.14 8.66
N VAL A 40 13.67 5.80 9.69
CA VAL A 40 14.18 5.70 11.07
C VAL A 40 15.36 4.73 11.16
N SER A 41 15.25 3.54 10.56
CA SER A 41 16.32 2.54 10.57
C SER A 41 17.57 2.96 9.78
N SER A 42 17.41 3.80 8.77
CA SER A 42 18.51 4.34 7.95
C SER A 42 19.14 5.62 8.52
N GLY A 43 18.64 6.14 9.64
CA GLY A 43 19.10 7.42 10.21
C GLY A 43 18.68 8.65 9.39
N ARG A 44 17.78 8.51 8.43
CA ARG A 44 17.23 9.66 7.68
C ARG A 44 16.27 10.46 8.59
N PRO A 45 16.30 11.81 8.53
CA PRO A 45 15.38 12.62 9.32
C PRO A 45 13.93 12.35 8.91
N VAL A 46 13.07 12.15 9.91
CA VAL A 46 11.63 11.92 9.72
C VAL A 46 10.83 13.05 10.34
N ASP A 47 10.07 13.77 9.51
CA ASP A 47 9.10 14.75 9.99
C ASP A 47 7.84 14.03 10.48
N HIS A 48 7.79 13.79 11.80
CA HIS A 48 6.66 13.14 12.48
C HIS A 48 5.32 13.79 12.13
N GLY A 49 5.24 15.11 12.07
CA GLY A 49 4.00 15.84 11.80
C GLY A 49 3.45 15.55 10.41
N LYS A 50 4.33 15.53 9.40
CA LYS A 50 3.93 15.17 8.02
C LYS A 50 3.47 13.72 7.91
N PHE A 51 4.18 12.78 8.52
CA PHE A 51 3.80 11.36 8.51
C PHE A 51 2.48 11.11 9.24
N ILE A 52 2.30 11.67 10.44
CA ILE A 52 1.05 11.56 11.21
C ILE A 52 -0.12 12.13 10.40
N PHE A 53 0.07 13.27 9.72
CA PHE A 53 -0.98 13.84 8.88
C PHE A 53 -1.35 12.93 7.68
N VAL A 54 -0.38 12.33 7.00
CA VAL A 54 -0.66 11.39 5.89
C VAL A 54 -1.34 10.11 6.40
N LEU A 55 -0.92 9.60 7.56
CA LEU A 55 -1.58 8.46 8.21
C LEU A 55 -3.04 8.80 8.57
N ALA A 56 -3.27 9.96 9.15
CA ALA A 56 -4.61 10.43 9.50
C ALA A 56 -5.50 10.55 8.25
N GLN A 57 -5.00 11.14 7.15
CA GLN A 57 -5.76 11.19 5.90
C GLN A 57 -6.04 9.80 5.32
N THR A 58 -5.08 8.88 5.44
CA THR A 58 -5.24 7.51 4.96
C THR A 58 -6.31 6.77 5.76
N LEU A 59 -6.35 6.94 7.08
CA LEU A 59 -7.37 6.37 7.96
C LEU A 59 -8.77 6.94 7.67
N ALA A 60 -8.87 8.24 7.37
CA ALA A 60 -10.12 8.91 7.00
C ALA A 60 -10.64 8.49 5.61
N SER A 61 -9.78 8.04 4.70
CA SER A 61 -10.16 7.72 3.32
C SER A 61 -11.10 6.53 3.16
N ALA A 62 -11.23 5.67 4.17
CA ALA A 62 -12.13 4.52 4.17
C ALA A 62 -13.12 4.59 5.34
N PRO A 63 -14.42 4.29 5.12
CA PRO A 63 -15.41 4.38 6.17
C PRO A 63 -15.15 3.33 7.25
N ALA A 64 -15.42 3.67 8.51
CA ALA A 64 -15.38 2.71 9.60
C ALA A 64 -16.36 1.53 9.33
N GLY A 65 -15.99 0.33 9.76
CA GLY A 65 -16.84 -0.85 9.64
C GLY A 65 -16.11 -2.17 9.56
N LYS A 66 -16.87 -3.25 9.40
CA LYS A 66 -16.35 -4.62 9.26
C LYS A 66 -16.22 -4.99 7.78
N TYR A 67 -15.04 -5.40 7.37
CA TYR A 67 -14.71 -5.78 6.00
C TYR A 67 -14.39 -7.26 5.91
N ARG A 68 -14.99 -7.94 4.93
CA ARG A 68 -14.76 -9.37 4.70
C ARG A 68 -13.47 -9.59 3.90
N ILE A 69 -12.51 -10.28 4.50
CA ILE A 69 -11.27 -10.74 3.87
C ILE A 69 -11.29 -12.26 3.86
N ARG A 70 -11.44 -12.87 2.67
CA ARG A 70 -11.58 -14.33 2.52
C ARG A 70 -12.72 -14.85 3.43
N ASN A 71 -12.37 -15.54 4.51
CA ASN A 71 -13.31 -16.12 5.48
C ASN A 71 -13.38 -15.37 6.81
N ASN A 72 -12.59 -14.30 6.99
CA ASN A 72 -12.51 -13.54 8.24
C ASN A 72 -13.08 -12.13 8.06
N PHE A 73 -13.63 -11.56 9.13
CA PHE A 73 -14.00 -10.16 9.19
C PHE A 73 -12.89 -9.37 9.89
N VAL A 74 -12.50 -8.25 9.29
CA VAL A 74 -11.55 -7.30 9.87
C VAL A 74 -12.26 -5.98 10.10
N THR A 75 -12.15 -5.46 11.31
CA THR A 75 -12.70 -4.15 11.66
C THR A 75 -11.71 -3.05 11.26
N TRP A 76 -12.20 -2.09 10.50
CA TRP A 76 -11.52 -0.82 10.26
C TRP A 76 -12.19 0.23 11.13
N HIS A 77 -11.44 0.81 12.06
CA HIS A 77 -11.97 1.80 13.00
C HIS A 77 -12.16 3.18 12.34
N GLY A 78 -11.50 3.43 11.20
CA GLY A 78 -11.50 4.75 10.56
C GLY A 78 -10.48 5.68 11.17
N LEU A 79 -10.73 6.99 11.06
CA LEU A 79 -9.95 8.01 11.75
C LEU A 79 -10.47 8.18 13.17
N ASP A 80 -9.82 7.53 14.12
CA ASP A 80 -9.95 7.79 15.55
C ASP A 80 -8.57 8.01 16.17
N ARG A 81 -8.55 8.61 17.36
CA ARG A 81 -7.30 8.93 18.07
C ARG A 81 -6.49 7.67 18.37
N VAL A 82 -7.16 6.59 18.74
CA VAL A 82 -6.53 5.31 19.08
C VAL A 82 -5.89 4.63 17.87
N SER A 83 -6.57 4.56 16.72
CA SER A 83 -5.97 3.95 15.52
C SER A 83 -4.86 4.81 14.93
N LEU A 84 -4.96 6.14 15.04
CA LEU A 84 -3.87 7.01 14.63
C LEU A 84 -2.65 6.82 15.55
N ALA A 85 -2.84 6.78 16.87
CA ALA A 85 -1.76 6.55 17.83
C ALA A 85 -1.10 5.19 17.62
N ARG A 86 -1.92 4.15 17.40
CA ARG A 86 -1.43 2.82 17.03
C ARG A 86 -0.64 2.83 15.73
N ALA A 87 -1.09 3.56 14.70
CA ALA A 87 -0.38 3.65 13.42
C ALA A 87 0.96 4.39 13.57
N ALA A 88 1.03 5.45 14.38
CA ALA A 88 2.26 6.18 14.68
C ALA A 88 3.25 5.32 15.48
N TYR A 89 2.76 4.57 16.48
CA TYR A 89 3.55 3.59 17.21
C TYR A 89 4.09 2.51 16.26
N GLU A 90 3.25 1.96 15.39
CA GLU A 90 3.67 1.00 14.37
C GLU A 90 4.71 1.62 13.42
N ALA A 91 4.63 2.91 13.09
CA ALA A 91 5.62 3.61 12.27
C ALA A 91 6.99 3.79 12.95
N GLY A 92 7.11 3.50 14.25
CA GLY A 92 8.35 3.62 15.01
C GLY A 92 8.54 5.00 15.66
N PHE A 93 7.50 5.81 15.77
CA PHE A 93 7.57 7.16 16.39
C PHE A 93 7.55 7.13 17.92
N GLY A 94 7.60 5.93 18.51
CA GLY A 94 7.48 5.74 19.95
C GLY A 94 6.03 5.89 20.44
N GLN A 95 5.90 5.91 21.77
CA GLN A 95 4.60 6.09 22.43
C GLN A 95 4.30 7.58 22.52
N LEU A 96 3.78 8.14 21.42
CA LEU A 96 3.20 9.47 21.45
C LEU A 96 1.91 9.39 22.28
N GLY A 97 1.81 10.24 23.31
CA GLY A 97 0.61 10.31 24.14
C GLY A 97 -0.62 10.62 23.30
N GLY A 98 -1.80 10.14 23.72
CA GLY A 98 -3.04 10.47 23.02
C GLY A 98 -3.23 11.99 22.88
N ASP A 99 -2.77 12.75 23.88
CA ASP A 99 -2.84 14.21 23.95
C ASP A 99 -1.70 14.96 23.26
N ASP A 100 -0.91 14.29 22.44
CA ASP A 100 0.17 14.95 21.70
C ASP A 100 -0.44 15.98 20.72
N PRO A 101 0.01 17.25 20.76
CA PRO A 101 -0.54 18.33 19.93
C PRO A 101 -0.44 18.06 18.42
N LEU A 102 0.48 17.19 17.98
CA LEU A 102 0.57 16.76 16.59
C LEU A 102 -0.67 15.98 16.14
N PHE A 103 -1.26 15.18 17.03
CA PHE A 103 -2.47 14.41 16.72
C PHE A 103 -3.66 15.35 16.55
N GLU A 104 -3.86 16.29 17.48
CA GLU A 104 -4.95 17.24 17.40
C GLU A 104 -4.86 18.13 16.15
N ARG A 105 -3.65 18.58 15.81
CA ARG A 105 -3.42 19.34 14.59
C ARG A 105 -3.72 18.50 13.35
N ALA A 106 -3.34 17.22 13.33
CA ALA A 106 -3.62 16.34 12.21
C ALA A 106 -5.13 16.04 12.08
N LEU A 107 -5.80 15.71 13.18
CA LEU A 107 -7.25 15.42 13.21
C LEU A 107 -8.07 16.63 12.74
N THR A 108 -7.76 17.82 13.27
CA THR A 108 -8.41 19.08 12.88
C THR A 108 -8.18 19.42 11.40
N LYS A 109 -6.97 19.18 10.90
CA LYS A 109 -6.65 19.44 9.49
C LYS A 109 -7.32 18.43 8.56
N VAL A 110 -7.46 17.16 8.97
CA VAL A 110 -8.12 16.14 8.13
C VAL A 110 -9.62 16.38 8.01
N SER A 111 -10.29 16.82 9.09
CA SER A 111 -11.73 17.09 9.05
C SER A 111 -12.13 18.19 8.07
N THR A 112 -11.22 19.12 7.79
CA THR A 112 -11.42 20.24 6.86
C THR A 112 -10.78 20.02 5.49
N ALA A 113 -9.85 19.07 5.36
CA ALA A 113 -9.09 18.87 4.13
C ALA A 113 -9.82 17.98 3.11
N VAL A 114 -9.62 18.34 1.84
CA VAL A 114 -9.96 17.48 0.70
C VAL A 114 -9.12 16.19 0.76
N ALA A 115 -9.71 15.08 0.32
CA ALA A 115 -9.04 13.78 0.24
C ALA A 115 -7.70 13.88 -0.51
N MET A 116 -6.64 13.38 0.11
CA MET A 116 -5.28 13.51 -0.41
C MET A 116 -4.97 12.52 -1.55
N GLY A 117 -4.63 13.04 -2.73
CA GLY A 117 -4.13 12.24 -3.85
C GLY A 117 -2.79 11.54 -3.56
N SER A 118 -2.40 10.59 -4.42
CA SER A 118 -1.12 9.87 -4.32
C SER A 118 0.08 10.81 -4.47
N ASP A 119 -0.01 11.74 -5.41
CA ASP A 119 0.96 12.78 -5.73
C ASP A 119 1.17 13.79 -4.58
N ALA A 120 0.07 14.24 -3.95
CA ALA A 120 0.13 15.13 -2.80
C ALA A 120 0.80 14.48 -1.58
N ALA A 121 0.59 13.18 -1.34
CA ALA A 121 1.32 12.47 -0.28
C ALA A 121 2.78 12.24 -0.63
N GLY A 122 3.09 11.96 -1.90
CA GLY A 122 4.46 11.78 -2.39
C GLY A 122 5.30 13.01 -2.09
N ARG A 123 4.83 14.17 -2.53
CA ARG A 123 5.45 15.47 -2.24
C ARG A 123 5.52 15.78 -0.76
N LEU A 124 4.46 15.50 0.00
CA LEU A 124 4.47 15.83 1.43
C LEU A 124 5.50 14.97 2.18
N LEU A 125 5.69 13.71 1.79
CA LEU A 125 6.66 12.83 2.44
C LEU A 125 8.03 12.84 1.76
N ASP A 126 8.24 13.63 0.71
CA ASP A 126 9.47 13.64 -0.09
C ASP A 126 9.90 12.22 -0.50
N VAL A 127 8.97 11.40 -0.99
CA VAL A 127 9.24 10.00 -1.37
C VAL A 127 10.07 9.96 -2.66
N THR A 128 11.21 9.26 -2.67
CA THR A 128 12.02 9.09 -3.89
C THR A 128 11.60 7.85 -4.68
N ALA A 129 11.95 7.81 -5.97
CA ALA A 129 11.71 6.65 -6.83
C ALA A 129 12.45 5.41 -6.32
N GLU A 130 13.67 5.61 -5.80
CA GLU A 130 14.48 4.58 -5.17
C GLU A 130 13.79 3.97 -3.94
N GLU A 131 13.32 4.80 -2.99
CA GLU A 131 12.59 4.32 -1.80
C GLU A 131 11.33 3.55 -2.20
N ARG A 132 10.65 4.05 -3.24
CA ARG A 132 9.42 3.45 -3.74
C ARG A 132 9.66 2.08 -4.35
N ASP A 133 10.73 1.90 -5.13
CA ASP A 133 11.07 0.63 -5.74
C ASP A 133 11.63 -0.35 -4.70
N LEU A 134 12.45 0.12 -3.76
CA LEU A 134 13.01 -0.66 -2.65
C LEU A 134 11.92 -1.23 -1.72
N LEU A 135 10.96 -0.39 -1.32
CA LEU A 135 9.89 -0.78 -0.39
C LEU A 135 8.64 -1.33 -1.09
N GLY A 136 8.62 -1.32 -2.43
CA GLY A 136 7.47 -1.75 -3.22
C GLY A 136 6.23 -0.90 -3.03
N ILE A 137 6.38 0.40 -2.81
CA ILE A 137 5.28 1.36 -2.61
C ILE A 137 4.52 1.56 -3.92
N ARG A 138 3.20 1.34 -3.92
CA ARG A 138 2.37 1.40 -5.14
C ARG A 138 1.27 2.46 -5.08
N THR A 139 0.93 2.97 -3.89
CA THR A 139 -0.19 3.91 -3.70
C THR A 139 0.26 5.37 -3.57
N ILE A 140 1.54 5.61 -3.31
CA ILE A 140 2.14 6.94 -3.19
C ILE A 140 3.07 7.14 -4.38
N ASP A 141 3.04 8.32 -4.98
CA ASP A 141 3.89 8.66 -6.11
C ASP A 141 5.25 9.19 -5.63
N ALA A 142 6.30 9.03 -6.45
CA ALA A 142 7.61 9.58 -6.17
C ALA A 142 7.70 11.07 -6.56
N THR A 143 8.51 11.84 -5.86
CA THR A 143 8.64 13.30 -6.01
C THR A 143 9.72 13.70 -7.03
N ASP A 144 10.74 12.86 -7.19
CA ASP A 144 11.88 12.99 -8.11
C ASP A 144 11.61 12.44 -9.52
N GLU A 145 10.42 11.89 -9.75
CA GLU A 145 10.00 11.41 -11.07
C GLU A 145 8.84 12.24 -11.63
N ASP A 146 9.00 12.69 -12.87
CA ASP A 146 7.91 13.32 -13.59
C ASP A 146 6.80 12.29 -13.92
N ARG A 147 5.59 12.82 -14.14
CA ARG A 147 4.44 12.02 -14.58
C ARG A 147 4.74 11.24 -15.86
N HIS A 148 5.44 11.83 -16.83
CA HIS A 148 5.74 11.18 -18.10
C HIS A 148 6.72 10.00 -17.94
N GLU A 149 7.74 10.17 -17.09
CA GLU A 149 8.69 9.11 -16.76
C GLU A 149 7.99 7.94 -16.05
N ARG A 150 7.11 8.25 -15.11
CA ARG A 150 6.29 7.26 -14.39
C ARG A 150 5.41 6.45 -15.33
N GLU A 151 4.75 7.11 -16.28
CA GLU A 151 3.93 6.46 -17.30
C GLU A 151 4.79 5.58 -18.24
N SER A 152 5.97 6.05 -18.61
CA SER A 152 6.94 5.32 -19.42
C SER A 152 7.44 4.05 -18.72
N ARG A 153 7.83 4.14 -17.44
CA ARG A 153 8.21 2.95 -16.64
C ARG A 153 7.04 1.98 -16.51
N ARG A 154 5.82 2.44 -16.19
CA ARG A 154 4.63 1.58 -16.11
C ARG A 154 4.35 0.88 -17.44
N ARG A 155 4.59 1.55 -18.58
CA ARG A 155 4.46 0.96 -19.92
C ARG A 155 5.50 -0.12 -20.15
N GLU A 156 6.76 0.11 -19.78
CA GLU A 156 7.82 -0.88 -19.94
C GLU A 156 7.64 -2.09 -19.01
N GLU A 157 7.28 -1.89 -17.74
CA GLU A 157 6.93 -2.99 -16.82
C GLU A 157 5.78 -3.85 -17.37
N ARG A 158 4.77 -3.22 -17.99
CA ARG A 158 3.67 -3.95 -18.64
C ARG A 158 4.18 -4.76 -19.82
N LYS A 159 5.07 -4.20 -20.65
CA LYS A 159 5.68 -4.92 -21.78
C LYS A 159 6.51 -6.10 -21.28
N VAL A 160 7.35 -5.92 -20.26
CA VAL A 160 8.15 -7.00 -19.67
C VAL A 160 7.26 -8.13 -19.15
N ARG A 161 6.20 -7.79 -18.38
CA ARG A 161 5.23 -8.78 -17.90
C ARG A 161 4.49 -9.49 -19.03
N ASP A 162 4.16 -8.79 -20.10
CA ASP A 162 3.51 -9.39 -21.28
C ASP A 162 4.45 -10.32 -22.05
N ARG A 163 5.72 -9.89 -22.26
CA ARG A 163 6.78 -10.74 -22.85
C ARG A 163 6.97 -12.01 -22.02
N GLU A 164 7.04 -11.88 -20.69
CA GLU A 164 7.19 -13.02 -19.78
C GLU A 164 6.00 -13.98 -19.85
N ARG A 165 4.78 -13.44 -19.83
CA ARG A 165 3.55 -14.22 -19.98
C ARG A 165 3.55 -14.98 -21.30
N LYS A 166 3.92 -14.34 -22.41
CA LYS A 166 4.02 -14.97 -23.73
C LYS A 166 5.12 -16.03 -23.76
N ARG A 167 6.27 -15.79 -23.12
CA ARG A 167 7.35 -16.78 -23.00
C ARG A 167 6.86 -18.05 -22.29
N ARG A 168 6.20 -17.91 -21.13
CA ARG A 168 5.63 -19.06 -20.39
C ARG A 168 4.54 -19.80 -21.18
N ALA A 169 3.75 -19.06 -21.96
CA ALA A 169 2.76 -19.68 -22.83
C ALA A 169 3.41 -20.50 -23.95
N ARG A 170 4.51 -20.01 -24.56
CA ARG A 170 5.25 -20.73 -25.61
C ARG A 170 6.05 -21.92 -25.07
N ALA A 171 6.61 -21.79 -23.87
CA ALA A 171 7.38 -22.86 -23.21
C ALA A 171 6.52 -24.04 -22.72
N GLY A 172 5.22 -24.08 -23.00
CA GLY A 172 4.30 -25.14 -22.57
C GLY A 172 4.08 -25.20 -21.05
N THR A 173 4.69 -24.30 -20.27
CA THR A 173 4.56 -24.25 -18.81
C THR A 173 3.17 -23.78 -18.39
N MET A 174 2.42 -23.13 -19.28
CA MET A 174 1.00 -22.89 -19.08
C MET A 174 0.21 -24.11 -19.55
N THR A 175 -0.36 -24.85 -18.60
CA THR A 175 -1.28 -25.97 -18.89
C THR A 175 -2.41 -25.46 -19.80
N PRO A 176 -2.63 -26.07 -20.98
CA PRO A 176 -3.71 -25.69 -21.87
C PRO A 176 -5.04 -25.68 -21.12
N ARG A 177 -5.94 -24.76 -21.48
CA ARG A 177 -7.24 -24.63 -20.81
C ARG A 177 -8.01 -25.96 -20.83
N ALA A 178 -7.93 -26.72 -21.92
CA ALA A 178 -8.56 -28.03 -22.05
C ALA A 178 -8.03 -29.04 -21.04
N GLU A 179 -6.70 -29.18 -20.91
CA GLU A 179 -6.07 -30.07 -19.93
C GLU A 179 -6.38 -29.66 -18.49
N TYR A 180 -6.35 -28.36 -18.19
CA TYR A 180 -6.72 -27.85 -16.87
C TYR A 180 -8.18 -28.19 -16.52
N LEU A 181 -9.10 -28.03 -17.48
CA LEU A 181 -10.51 -28.36 -17.28
C LEU A 181 -10.72 -29.87 -17.14
N ALA A 182 -10.03 -30.70 -17.93
CA ALA A 182 -10.08 -32.15 -17.82
C ALA A 182 -9.59 -32.65 -16.46
N LYS A 183 -8.53 -32.05 -15.91
CA LYS A 183 -8.01 -32.34 -14.55
C LYS A 183 -8.83 -31.69 -13.44
N SER A 184 -9.78 -30.80 -13.76
CA SER A 184 -10.57 -30.11 -12.74
C SER A 184 -11.54 -31.07 -12.06
N LEU A 185 -11.66 -31.00 -10.73
CA LEU A 185 -12.59 -31.82 -9.93
C LEU A 185 -14.05 -31.68 -10.42
N SER A 186 -14.40 -30.52 -10.99
CA SER A 186 -15.73 -30.27 -11.56
C SER A 186 -16.02 -31.08 -12.81
N ALA A 187 -15.00 -31.43 -13.60
CA ALA A 187 -15.14 -32.24 -14.81
C ALA A 187 -15.12 -33.75 -14.49
N THR A 188 -14.20 -34.19 -13.64
CA THR A 188 -14.07 -35.60 -13.25
C THR A 188 -15.19 -36.08 -12.33
N LYS A 189 -15.86 -35.15 -11.61
CA LYS A 189 -17.01 -35.42 -10.72
C LYS A 189 -16.86 -36.70 -9.87
N PRO A 190 -15.73 -36.90 -9.18
CA PRO A 190 -15.44 -38.17 -8.48
C PRO A 190 -16.46 -38.51 -7.37
N TRP A 191 -17.16 -37.51 -6.85
CA TRP A 191 -18.21 -37.70 -5.84
C TRP A 191 -19.41 -38.51 -6.36
N LEU A 192 -19.70 -38.48 -7.66
CA LEU A 192 -20.77 -39.28 -8.25
C LEU A 192 -20.45 -40.77 -8.16
N ALA A 193 -19.20 -41.16 -8.44
CA ALA A 193 -18.74 -42.54 -8.31
C ALA A 193 -18.78 -43.05 -6.87
N LEU A 194 -18.54 -42.15 -5.90
CA LEU A 194 -18.60 -42.46 -4.47
C LEU A 194 -20.01 -42.38 -3.87
N GLY A 195 -21.03 -42.02 -4.66
CA GLY A 195 -22.40 -41.84 -4.17
C GLY A 195 -22.57 -40.76 -3.11
N ILE A 196 -21.66 -39.76 -3.05
CA ILE A 196 -21.71 -38.66 -2.08
C ILE A 196 -21.94 -37.32 -2.76
N SER A 197 -22.42 -36.35 -2.00
CA SER A 197 -22.54 -34.98 -2.51
C SER A 197 -21.16 -34.35 -2.74
N ARG A 198 -21.06 -33.46 -3.73
CA ARG A 198 -19.84 -32.68 -4.03
C ARG A 198 -19.25 -32.02 -2.79
N ARG A 199 -20.09 -31.42 -1.95
CA ARG A 199 -19.67 -30.73 -0.72
C ARG A 199 -19.02 -31.69 0.29
N THR A 200 -19.54 -32.91 0.41
CA THR A 200 -18.97 -33.95 1.28
C THR A 200 -17.60 -34.40 0.77
N TYR A 201 -17.45 -34.58 -0.54
CA TYR A 201 -16.17 -34.93 -1.16
C TYR A 201 -15.09 -33.86 -0.92
N GLU A 202 -15.40 -32.59 -1.21
CA GLU A 202 -14.46 -31.48 -1.01
C GLU A 202 -14.05 -31.33 0.46
N ARG A 203 -14.97 -31.57 1.41
CA ARG A 203 -14.66 -31.56 2.85
C ARG A 203 -13.71 -32.69 3.25
N ARG A 204 -13.94 -33.92 2.77
CA ARG A 204 -13.05 -35.07 3.01
C ARG A 204 -11.65 -34.83 2.43
N ASN A 205 -11.57 -34.28 1.22
CA ASN A 205 -10.28 -34.04 0.57
C ASN A 205 -9.47 -32.94 1.30
N LYS A 206 -10.15 -31.94 1.87
CA LYS A 206 -9.51 -30.90 2.68
C LYS A 206 -8.97 -31.43 4.01
N SER A 207 -9.65 -32.38 4.65
CA SER A 207 -9.12 -33.03 5.86
C SER A 207 -7.91 -33.91 5.56
N VAL A 208 -7.89 -34.62 4.42
CA VAL A 208 -6.74 -35.43 4.01
C VAL A 208 -5.54 -34.55 3.66
N ALA A 209 -5.74 -33.48 2.88
CA ALA A 209 -4.68 -32.54 2.52
C ALA A 209 -4.10 -31.76 3.72
N GLY A 210 -4.86 -31.60 4.81
CA GLY A 210 -4.38 -30.96 6.04
C GLY A 210 -3.56 -31.88 6.96
N VAL A 211 -3.68 -33.20 6.81
CA VAL A 211 -3.00 -34.20 7.68
C VAL A 211 -1.66 -34.64 7.11
N SER A 212 -1.48 -34.58 5.78
CA SER A 212 -0.22 -34.97 5.12
C SER A 212 0.93 -33.94 5.22
N ALA A 213 0.73 -32.78 5.84
CA ALA A 213 1.77 -31.75 5.96
C ALA A 213 2.60 -31.81 7.26
N THR A 214 2.28 -32.73 8.19
CA THR A 214 2.93 -32.80 9.52
C THR A 214 3.52 -34.18 9.84
N THR A 215 3.66 -35.08 8.86
CA THR A 215 4.21 -36.43 9.06
C THR A 215 5.53 -36.59 8.31
N SER A 216 6.54 -35.87 8.77
CA SER A 216 7.95 -36.16 8.52
C SER A 216 8.72 -35.69 9.74
N GLY A 217 8.91 -36.60 10.70
CA GLY A 217 9.56 -36.34 11.97
C GLY A 217 9.33 -37.49 12.95
N ASP A 218 10.26 -38.45 12.91
CA ASP A 218 10.64 -39.38 13.98
C ASP A 218 9.63 -40.42 14.49
N VAL A 219 9.79 -41.62 13.92
CA VAL A 219 9.46 -42.89 14.56
C VAL A 219 10.42 -43.16 15.72
N ALA A 220 10.05 -42.73 16.92
CA ALA A 220 10.59 -43.31 18.16
C ALA A 220 9.57 -44.31 18.71
N SER A 221 9.91 -45.58 18.55
CA SER A 221 9.29 -46.73 19.20
C SER A 221 9.38 -46.58 20.72
N VAL A 222 8.26 -46.38 21.40
CA VAL A 222 8.15 -46.61 22.85
C VAL A 222 6.88 -47.41 23.14
N SER A 223 7.12 -48.55 23.77
CA SER A 223 6.19 -49.52 24.31
C SER A 223 5.10 -48.89 25.18
N ALA A 224 3.89 -49.43 25.07
CA ALA A 224 2.76 -49.16 25.95
C ALA A 224 3.13 -49.40 27.43
N PRO A 225 2.47 -48.68 28.34
CA PRO A 225 1.51 -49.40 29.18
C PRO A 225 0.15 -48.71 29.35
N GLN A 226 -0.74 -49.54 29.89
CA GLN A 226 -2.16 -49.40 30.17
C GLN A 226 -2.60 -48.20 31.04
N VAL A 227 -3.87 -47.81 30.81
CA VAL A 227 -4.89 -47.41 31.82
C VAL A 227 -4.81 -45.99 32.40
N CYS A 228 -5.68 -45.09 31.89
CA CYS A 228 -6.82 -44.46 32.61
C CYS A 228 -7.41 -43.30 31.78
N PRO A 229 -8.74 -43.15 31.69
CA PRO A 229 -9.37 -42.04 30.96
C PRO A 229 -9.33 -40.75 31.80
N PRO A 230 -8.83 -39.61 31.29
CA PRO A 230 -9.01 -38.33 31.97
C PRO A 230 -10.40 -37.78 31.68
N THR A 231 -11.16 -37.64 32.76
CA THR A 231 -12.38 -36.84 32.87
C THR A 231 -12.16 -35.45 32.32
N TYR A 232 -13.02 -35.03 31.38
CA TYR A 232 -13.05 -33.67 30.84
C TYR A 232 -13.48 -32.70 31.95
N ILE A 233 -12.53 -31.96 32.54
CA ILE A 233 -12.85 -30.77 33.33
C ILE A 233 -12.84 -29.58 32.37
N ILE A 234 -14.04 -29.08 32.08
CA ILE A 234 -14.28 -27.84 31.34
C ILE A 234 -13.90 -26.69 32.27
N ASN A 235 -12.71 -26.12 32.10
CA ASN A 235 -12.35 -24.84 32.72
C ASN A 235 -12.93 -23.69 31.89
N THR A 236 -14.17 -23.30 32.18
CA THR A 236 -14.68 -21.95 31.82
C THR A 236 -14.13 -20.94 32.81
N SER A 237 -12.93 -20.41 32.55
CA SER A 237 -12.41 -19.24 33.25
C SER A 237 -12.97 -17.95 32.63
N THR A 238 -14.25 -17.68 32.91
CA THR A 238 -14.82 -16.34 32.91
C THR A 238 -15.10 -16.00 34.36
N ASP A 239 -14.13 -15.40 35.06
CA ASP A 239 -14.33 -14.60 36.28
C ASP A 239 -12.96 -14.25 36.87
N ARG A 240 -12.34 -13.15 36.42
CA ARG A 240 -11.24 -12.49 37.17
C ARG A 240 -10.88 -11.08 36.71
N LEU A 241 -11.85 -10.22 36.42
CA LEU A 241 -11.60 -8.76 36.25
C LEU A 241 -12.72 -7.86 36.84
N ALA A 242 -13.43 -8.33 37.87
CA ALA A 242 -14.43 -7.55 38.60
C ALA A 242 -14.13 -7.53 40.10
N SER A 243 -12.98 -6.97 40.51
CA SER A 243 -12.70 -6.55 41.90
C SER A 243 -11.42 -5.68 42.00
N ALA A 244 -11.36 -4.58 41.24
CA ALA A 244 -10.34 -3.54 41.43
C ALA A 244 -10.92 -2.13 41.24
N SER A 245 -12.18 -1.93 41.66
CA SER A 245 -12.91 -0.65 41.54
C SER A 245 -13.31 -0.02 42.88
N GLN A 246 -12.65 -0.39 43.99
CA GLN A 246 -12.79 0.31 45.26
C GLN A 246 -11.41 0.44 45.89
N GLU A 247 -10.72 1.56 45.66
CA GLU A 247 -9.59 2.11 46.45
C GLU A 247 -9.06 3.40 45.77
N LEU A 248 -9.95 4.27 45.27
CA LEU A 248 -9.59 5.64 44.83
C LEU A 248 -10.60 6.70 45.32
N LEU A 249 -11.33 6.38 46.40
CA LEU A 249 -12.08 7.34 47.22
C LEU A 249 -11.39 7.50 48.59
N SER A 250 -10.09 7.79 48.59
CA SER A 250 -9.43 8.39 49.75
C SER A 250 -8.59 9.56 49.28
N GLY A 251 -9.06 10.76 49.65
CA GLY A 251 -8.53 12.02 49.19
C GLY A 251 -7.06 12.19 49.53
N ARG A 252 -6.32 12.70 48.56
CA ARG A 252 -5.07 13.42 48.80
C ARG A 252 -5.02 14.65 47.89
N PRO A 253 -5.25 15.87 48.42
CA PRO A 253 -5.03 17.08 47.66
C PRO A 253 -3.52 17.29 47.52
N LEU A 254 -3.00 17.21 46.29
CA LEU A 254 -1.68 17.75 46.00
C LEU A 254 -1.80 19.26 45.89
N SER A 255 -1.37 19.91 46.97
CA SER A 255 -1.00 21.32 47.01
C SER A 255 -0.04 21.62 45.85
N TYR A 256 -0.42 22.55 44.97
CA TYR A 256 0.52 23.29 44.13
C TYR A 256 0.60 24.70 44.71
N ASP A 257 1.60 24.89 45.57
CA ASP A 257 2.00 26.21 46.02
C ASP A 257 2.72 26.96 44.89
N ASN A 258 2.14 28.11 44.59
CA ASN A 258 2.71 29.33 44.02
C ASN A 258 4.24 29.40 43.91
N ALA A 259 4.72 29.63 42.69
CA ALA A 259 5.88 30.49 42.45
C ALA A 259 5.57 31.49 41.32
N THR A 260 5.35 32.72 41.76
CA THR A 260 5.14 33.98 41.06
C THR A 260 6.37 34.42 40.23
N CYS A 261 6.16 34.75 38.95
CA CYS A 261 6.65 35.87 38.08
C CYS A 261 8.11 36.42 38.19
N PRO A 262 8.70 37.04 37.12
CA PRO A 262 8.06 38.10 36.31
C PRO A 262 8.48 38.17 34.80
N PRO A 263 7.99 39.19 34.03
CA PRO A 263 7.83 39.16 32.58
C PRO A 263 8.97 39.84 31.81
N GLY A 264 9.21 39.37 30.58
CA GLY A 264 10.13 39.95 29.62
C GLY A 264 9.41 40.49 28.38
N THR A 265 9.08 41.78 28.45
CA THR A 265 8.64 42.63 27.34
C THR A 265 9.75 42.76 26.29
N VAL A 266 9.48 42.47 25.02
CA VAL A 266 10.15 43.17 23.91
C VAL A 266 9.14 43.50 22.81
N LYS A 267 9.24 44.77 22.43
CA LYS A 267 8.35 45.60 21.64
C LYS A 267 9.13 45.97 20.37
N GLY A 268 8.52 45.83 19.21
CA GLY A 268 9.01 46.31 17.92
C GLY A 268 8.12 45.72 16.82
N ALA A 269 7.09 46.39 16.28
CA ALA A 269 6.97 47.73 15.70
C ALA A 269 7.81 47.92 14.42
N GLY A 270 7.10 48.17 13.31
CA GLY A 270 7.61 48.59 12.00
C GLY A 270 7.66 47.43 11.00
N GLY A 271 7.11 47.46 9.80
CA GLY A 271 6.45 48.49 8.98
C GLY A 271 6.04 47.74 7.69
N SER A 272 4.83 47.93 7.19
CA SER A 272 4.51 48.88 6.11
C SER A 272 5.06 48.50 4.72
N ALA A 273 4.19 48.72 3.75
CA ALA A 273 4.42 48.83 2.30
C ALA A 273 4.43 47.53 1.47
N ALA A 274 3.23 47.23 0.94
CA ALA A 274 3.09 46.93 -0.48
C ALA A 274 3.70 48.06 -1.33
N PRO A 275 4.17 47.76 -2.55
CA PRO A 275 3.35 48.17 -3.68
C PRO A 275 3.28 47.14 -4.81
N ALA A 276 2.18 47.27 -5.55
CA ALA A 276 1.92 46.68 -6.84
C ALA A 276 3.09 46.90 -7.82
N SER A 277 3.40 45.87 -8.61
CA SER A 277 4.15 46.00 -9.87
C SER A 277 3.44 45.20 -10.96
N SER A 278 2.68 45.97 -11.73
CA SER A 278 2.29 45.69 -13.11
C SER A 278 3.51 45.66 -14.03
N SER A 279 3.56 44.68 -14.92
CA SER A 279 4.34 44.55 -16.18
C SER A 279 4.84 43.11 -16.27
N GLY A 280 4.87 42.41 -17.38
CA GLY A 280 4.49 42.70 -18.75
C GLY A 280 4.55 41.36 -19.48
N SER A 281 3.63 41.19 -20.41
CA SER A 281 3.61 40.07 -21.37
C SER A 281 4.91 40.03 -22.18
N PRO A 282 5.46 38.84 -22.47
CA PRO A 282 5.96 38.57 -23.80
C PRO A 282 5.15 37.44 -24.42
N GLY A 283 4.55 37.77 -25.57
CA GLY A 283 3.67 36.91 -26.32
C GLY A 283 4.28 35.54 -26.63
N ALA A 284 3.49 34.50 -26.38
CA ALA A 284 3.72 33.20 -26.95
C ALA A 284 3.67 33.33 -28.49
N PRO A 285 4.70 32.89 -29.23
CA PRO A 285 4.62 32.82 -30.67
C PRO A 285 3.53 31.83 -31.06
N GLN A 286 2.57 32.32 -31.85
CA GLN A 286 1.62 31.48 -32.55
C GLN A 286 2.40 30.56 -33.50
N SER A 287 2.53 29.29 -33.13
CA SER A 287 3.02 28.24 -34.03
C SER A 287 1.90 27.84 -34.99
N SER A 288 1.62 28.70 -35.96
CA SER A 288 0.96 28.32 -37.20
C SER A 288 1.99 27.65 -38.12
N ASP A 289 1.60 26.50 -38.67
CA ASP A 289 2.15 25.93 -39.89
C ASP A 289 3.63 25.48 -39.87
N LEU A 290 3.89 24.42 -39.09
CA LEU A 290 4.81 23.39 -39.57
C LEU A 290 4.01 22.48 -40.51
N SER A 291 4.10 22.78 -41.79
CA SER A 291 3.54 22.02 -42.91
C SER A 291 3.85 20.52 -42.78
N ASP A 292 2.86 19.68 -43.11
CA ASP A 292 2.97 18.21 -43.10
C ASP A 292 4.16 17.69 -43.95
N GLU A 293 4.72 18.50 -44.84
CA GLU A 293 5.95 18.24 -45.59
C GLU A 293 7.20 18.06 -44.70
N ALA A 294 7.38 18.86 -43.65
CA ALA A 294 8.54 18.71 -42.76
C ALA A 294 8.50 17.40 -41.96
N ARG A 295 7.30 16.84 -41.72
CA ARG A 295 7.12 15.52 -41.09
C ARG A 295 7.33 14.37 -42.07
N ALA A 296 7.13 14.59 -43.38
CA ALA A 296 7.39 13.59 -44.41
C ALA A 296 8.91 13.45 -44.66
N GLU A 297 9.65 14.55 -44.74
CA GLU A 297 11.11 14.53 -44.95
C GLU A 297 11.87 13.90 -43.77
N ALA A 298 11.45 14.15 -42.53
CA ALA A 298 12.06 13.53 -41.35
C ALA A 298 11.86 12.00 -41.28
N ARG A 299 10.84 11.46 -41.97
CA ARG A 299 10.67 10.00 -42.12
C ARG A 299 11.58 9.43 -43.20
N GLN A 300 11.79 10.16 -44.30
CA GLN A 300 12.69 9.75 -45.38
C GLN A 300 14.15 9.67 -44.93
N GLN A 301 14.59 10.52 -43.99
CA GLN A 301 15.96 10.46 -43.45
C GLN A 301 16.20 9.28 -42.49
N ARG A 302 15.15 8.67 -41.91
CA ARG A 302 15.30 7.54 -40.99
C ARG A 302 15.44 6.18 -41.68
N ASP A 303 14.94 6.04 -42.90
CA ASP A 303 15.05 4.80 -43.68
C ASP A 303 16.31 4.74 -44.56
N ARG A 304 17.12 5.80 -44.55
CA ARG A 304 18.44 5.81 -45.19
C ARG A 304 19.41 5.08 -44.27
N ALA A 305 19.57 3.78 -44.49
CA ALA A 305 20.55 2.95 -43.81
C ALA A 305 21.94 3.62 -43.90
N PRO A 306 22.71 3.66 -42.79
CA PRO A 306 24.09 4.12 -42.85
C PRO A 306 24.88 3.12 -43.70
N ASP A 307 25.34 3.57 -44.87
CA ASP A 307 26.27 2.83 -45.71
C ASP A 307 27.51 2.43 -44.90
N ASP A 308 27.87 1.15 -44.98
CA ASP A 308 29.08 0.55 -44.43
C ASP A 308 30.31 1.37 -44.86
N GLN A 309 30.82 2.20 -43.94
CA GLN A 309 32.15 2.78 -44.10
C GLN A 309 33.19 1.71 -43.70
N PRO A 310 34.13 1.35 -44.59
CA PRO A 310 35.15 0.36 -44.30
C PRO A 310 36.08 0.86 -43.19
N ILE A 311 36.12 0.09 -42.10
CA ILE A 311 37.07 0.24 -41.00
C ILE A 311 38.48 0.01 -41.54
N THR A 312 39.23 1.09 -41.74
CA THR A 312 40.67 1.03 -42.01
C THR A 312 41.39 0.67 -40.70
N SER A 313 41.82 -0.59 -40.61
CA SER A 313 42.66 -1.09 -39.52
C SER A 313 44.08 -0.53 -39.65
N THR A 314 44.41 0.48 -38.85
CA THR A 314 45.80 0.91 -38.62
C THR A 314 46.41 0.03 -37.53
N ALA A 315 47.18 -0.97 -37.95
CA ALA A 315 48.08 -1.73 -37.09
C ALA A 315 49.27 -0.81 -36.70
N GLY A 316 49.34 -0.48 -35.41
CA GLY A 316 50.47 0.20 -34.79
C GLY A 316 51.41 -0.82 -34.15
N GLU A 317 52.52 -1.02 -34.83
CA GLU A 317 53.72 -1.76 -34.48
C GLU A 317 54.43 -1.07 -33.30
N THR A 318 54.72 -1.77 -32.21
CA THR A 318 55.65 -1.28 -31.18
C THR A 318 56.70 -2.33 -30.88
N SER A 319 57.94 -1.91 -31.10
CA SER A 319 59.22 -2.53 -30.80
C SER A 319 59.48 -2.72 -29.30
#